data_AF-A0A257QS70-F1
#
_entry.id   AF-A0A257QS70-F1
#
_cell.length_a   1.000
_cell.length_b   1.000
_cell.length_c   1.000
_cell.angle_alpha   90.00
_cell.angle_beta   90.00
_cell.angle_gamma   90.00
#
_symmetry.space_group_name_H-M   'P 1'
#
loop_
_entity.id
_entity.type
_entity.pdbx_description
1 polymer ?
#
loop_
_entity_poly.entity_id
_entity_poly.type
_entity_poly.pdbx_seq_one_letter_code
_entity_poly.pdbx_strand_id
1 'polypeptide(L)'
;MTFVGITLVSSWLMTHTTFAYRYAHEYYARSNGVELDRGLDFPGEQEPDYFDFVYFSFVLGMTFQVSDVEVTARKLRRMATVQGLIGFVFNTVILALSVNIAAGLI
;
A
#
# COMPACT_ATOMS: atom_id res chain seq x y z
N MET A 1 -12.44 -16.83 -17.34
CA MET A 1 -12.25 -16.61 -15.89
C MET A 1 -10.78 -16.58 -15.48
N THR A 2 -9.96 -17.56 -15.87
CA THR A 2 -8.54 -17.64 -15.45
C THR A 2 -7.70 -16.40 -15.83
N PHE A 3 -7.82 -15.89 -17.05
CA PHE A 3 -7.13 -14.66 -17.47
C PHE A 3 -7.54 -13.44 -16.65
N VAL A 4 -8.83 -13.31 -16.32
CA VAL A 4 -9.35 -12.20 -15.50
C VAL A 4 -8.78 -12.26 -14.08
N GLY A 5 -8.78 -13.44 -13.46
CA GLY A 5 -8.20 -13.63 -12.13
C GLY A 5 -6.70 -13.30 -12.08
N ILE A 6 -5.94 -13.76 -13.08
CA ILE A 6 -4.50 -13.47 -13.18
C ILE A 6 -4.26 -11.96 -13.34
N THR A 7 -4.95 -11.30 -14.27
CA THR A 7 -4.79 -9.86 -14.49
C THR A 7 -5.16 -9.04 -13.25
N LEU A 8 -6.22 -9.42 -12.52
CA LEU A 8 -6.61 -8.77 -11.28
C LEU A 8 -5.54 -8.89 -10.20
N VAL A 9 -5.04 -10.11 -9.95
CA VAL A 9 -3.99 -10.36 -8.96
C VAL A 9 -2.70 -9.66 -9.33
N SER A 10 -2.29 -9.70 -10.60
CA SER A 10 -1.09 -9.00 -11.08
C SER A 10 -1.22 -7.48 -10.95
N SER A 11 -2.38 -6.90 -11.30
CA SER A 11 -2.62 -5.46 -11.15
C SER A 11 -2.62 -5.04 -9.68
N TRP A 12 -3.17 -5.88 -8.81
CA TRP A 12 -3.20 -5.65 -7.37
C TRP A 12 -1.79 -5.66 -6.78
N LEU A 13 -0.98 -6.68 -7.11
CA LEU A 13 0.42 -6.78 -6.69
C LEU A 13 1.23 -5.56 -7.17
N MET A 14 1.14 -5.23 -8.45
CA MET A 14 1.87 -4.11 -9.06
C MET A 14 1.55 -2.79 -8.36
N THR A 15 0.29 -2.58 -7.99
CA THR A 15 -0.15 -1.37 -7.28
C THR A 15 0.58 -1.23 -5.94
N HIS A 16 0.54 -2.26 -5.10
CA HIS A 16 1.17 -2.21 -3.77
C HIS A 16 2.70 -2.16 -3.84
N THR A 17 3.31 -2.86 -4.79
CA THR A 17 4.77 -2.78 -5.02
C THR A 17 5.19 -1.38 -5.47
N THR A 18 4.41 -0.71 -6.33
CA THR A 18 4.69 0.66 -6.77
C THR A 18 4.61 1.63 -5.59
N PHE A 19 3.61 1.49 -4.73
CA PHE A 19 3.52 2.31 -3.52
C PHE A 19 4.68 2.04 -2.55
N ALA A 20 5.08 0.77 -2.36
CA ALA A 20 6.24 0.42 -1.53
C ALA A 20 7.52 1.13 -2.02
N TYR A 21 7.82 1.08 -3.32
CA TYR A 21 8.96 1.79 -3.90
C TYR A 21 8.87 3.30 -3.67
N ARG A 22 7.66 3.85 -3.78
CA ARG A 22 7.42 5.30 -3.60
C ARG A 22 7.59 5.74 -2.16
N TYR A 23 7.23 4.91 -1.18
CA TYR A 23 7.51 5.17 0.23
C TYR A 23 8.99 5.07 0.54
N ALA A 24 9.68 4.04 0.06
CA ALA A 24 11.12 3.91 0.24
C ALA A 24 11.86 5.12 -0.38
N HIS A 25 11.49 5.50 -1.60
CA HIS A 25 12.10 6.66 -2.26
C HIS A 25 11.85 7.95 -1.48
N GLU A 26 10.64 8.18 -0.98
CA GLU A 26 10.33 9.39 -0.21
C GLU A 26 11.00 9.39 1.17
N TYR A 27 11.12 8.22 1.82
CA TYR A 27 11.80 8.05 3.11
C TYR A 27 13.30 8.35 3.01
N TYR A 28 13.95 7.94 1.91
CA TYR A 28 15.36 8.18 1.66
C TYR A 28 15.66 9.44 0.83
N ALA A 29 14.64 10.17 0.38
CA ALA A 29 14.81 11.42 -0.37
C ALA A 29 15.37 12.51 0.56
N ARG A 30 16.69 12.69 0.51
CA ARG A 30 17.44 13.61 1.38
C ARG A 30 17.05 15.07 1.09
N SER A 31 16.41 15.74 2.04
CA SER A 31 16.20 17.20 1.98
C SER A 31 17.40 17.91 2.61
N ASN A 32 18.35 18.35 1.78
CA ASN A 32 19.30 19.44 2.06
C ASN A 32 19.98 19.47 3.45
N GLY A 33 20.45 18.33 3.96
CA GLY A 33 21.33 18.29 5.14
C GLY A 33 20.68 18.61 6.48
N VAL A 34 19.35 18.74 6.54
CA VAL A 34 18.60 18.82 7.79
C VAL A 34 17.97 17.45 8.03
N GLU A 35 18.09 16.94 9.25
CA GLU A 35 17.42 15.72 9.71
C GLU A 35 15.91 15.99 9.80
N LEU A 36 15.27 16.14 8.65
CA LEU A 36 13.83 16.24 8.56
C LEU A 36 13.26 14.83 8.74
N ASP A 37 12.30 14.75 9.64
CA ASP A 37 11.35 13.65 9.83
C ASP A 37 11.15 12.84 8.54
N ARG A 38 11.66 11.59 8.53
CA ARG A 38 11.72 10.68 7.37
C ARG A 38 10.33 10.24 6.90
N GLY A 39 9.28 10.66 7.60
CA GLY A 39 7.89 10.62 7.14
C GLY A 39 7.14 9.34 7.47
N LEU A 40 7.86 8.29 7.87
CA LEU A 40 7.35 7.06 8.48
C LEU A 40 8.19 6.76 9.72
N ASP A 41 7.54 6.43 10.82
CA ASP A 41 8.18 5.95 12.04
C ASP A 41 7.90 4.45 12.18
N PHE A 42 8.96 3.65 12.11
CA PHE A 42 8.90 2.19 12.24
C PHE A 42 9.28 1.80 13.67
N PRO A 43 8.44 1.02 14.36
CA PRO A 43 8.62 0.77 15.79
C PRO A 43 9.86 -0.07 16.04
N GLY A 44 10.84 0.52 16.73
CA GLY A 44 12.09 -0.15 17.10
C GLY A 44 13.11 -0.28 15.97
N GLU A 45 12.86 0.31 14.80
CA GLU A 45 13.75 0.22 13.65
C GLU A 45 14.20 1.62 13.17
N GLN A 46 15.50 1.86 13.22
CA GLN A 46 16.11 3.15 12.86
C GLN A 46 16.62 3.18 11.41
N GLU A 47 16.82 2.01 10.82
CA GLU A 47 17.27 1.82 9.44
C GLU A 47 16.37 0.78 8.74
N PRO A 48 15.08 1.12 8.50
CA PRO A 48 14.12 0.19 7.91
C PRO A 48 14.61 -0.30 6.55
N ASP A 49 14.42 -1.59 6.26
CA ASP A 49 14.83 -2.18 5.00
C ASP A 49 13.72 -2.03 3.93
N TYR A 50 13.97 -2.56 2.73
CA TYR A 50 12.97 -2.48 1.66
C TYR A 50 11.70 -3.29 1.96
N PHE A 51 11.80 -4.33 2.78
CA PHE A 51 10.67 -5.17 3.18
C PHE A 51 9.76 -4.46 4.18
N ASP A 52 10.27 -3.54 5.00
CA ASP A 52 9.45 -2.71 5.88
C ASP A 52 8.48 -1.81 5.09
N PHE A 53 8.92 -1.26 3.95
CA PHE A 53 8.05 -0.48 3.06
C PHE A 53 7.06 -1.37 2.29
N VAL A 54 7.47 -2.60 1.95
CA VAL A 54 6.55 -3.60 1.37
C VAL A 54 5.48 -3.97 2.39
N TYR A 55 5.87 -4.25 3.64
CA TYR A 55 4.97 -4.53 4.75
C TYR A 55 3.96 -3.38 4.92
N PHE A 56 4.44 -2.16 5.10
CA PHE A 56 3.59 -0.97 5.26
C PHE A 56 2.59 -0.80 4.10
N SER A 57 3.09 -0.85 2.87
CA SER A 57 2.28 -0.66 1.66
C SER A 57 1.22 -1.75 1.51
N PHE A 58 1.59 -3.01 1.69
CA PHE A 58 0.66 -4.12 1.52
C PHE A 58 -0.40 -4.14 2.62
N VAL A 59 -0.02 -3.94 3.89
CA VAL A 59 -1.00 -3.89 4.99
C VAL A 59 -1.95 -2.74 4.75
N LEU A 60 -1.45 -1.53 4.48
CA LEU A 60 -2.31 -0.38 4.21
C LEU A 60 -3.26 -0.61 3.02
N GLY A 61 -2.80 -1.25 1.96
CA GLY A 61 -3.62 -1.57 0.79
C GLY A 61 -4.63 -2.71 1.00
N MET A 62 -4.32 -3.67 1.86
CA MET A 62 -5.18 -4.81 2.19
C MET A 62 -6.26 -4.47 3.20
N THR A 63 -5.90 -3.72 4.24
CA THR A 63 -6.72 -3.52 5.44
C THR A 63 -7.16 -2.07 5.64
N PHE A 64 -6.64 -1.13 4.83
CA PHE A 64 -6.86 0.31 4.95
C PHE A 64 -6.33 0.94 6.23
N GLN A 65 -5.57 0.19 7.03
CA GLN A 65 -4.99 0.68 8.27
C GLN A 65 -3.71 -0.07 8.61
N VAL A 66 -2.70 0.70 9.04
CA VAL A 66 -1.50 0.20 9.69
C VAL A 66 -1.50 0.77 11.10
N SER A 67 -1.24 -0.04 12.12
CA SER A 67 -1.33 0.37 13.53
C SER A 67 0.01 0.59 14.22
N ASP A 68 1.05 0.02 13.65
CA ASP A 68 2.41 -0.05 14.22
C ASP A 68 3.34 0.99 13.60
N VAL A 69 3.16 1.31 12.31
CA VAL A 69 3.91 2.36 11.61
C VAL A 69 3.14 3.68 11.61
N GLU A 70 3.75 4.74 12.15
CA GLU A 70 3.15 6.08 12.18
C GLU A 70 3.55 6.92 10.96
N VAL A 71 2.58 7.58 10.32
CA VAL A 71 2.82 8.47 9.17
C VAL A 71 2.97 9.93 9.63
N THR A 72 4.21 10.34 9.85
CA THR A 72 4.56 11.63 10.46
C THR A 72 4.51 12.80 9.47
N ALA A 73 4.91 12.57 8.21
CA ALA A 73 4.96 13.61 7.18
C ALA A 73 3.63 13.80 6.44
N ARG A 74 3.23 15.07 6.23
CA ARG A 74 1.99 15.45 5.53
C ARG A 74 1.90 14.92 4.09
N LYS A 75 3.04 14.84 3.39
CA LYS A 75 3.09 14.32 2.01
C LYS A 75 2.81 12.82 1.98
N LEU A 76 3.41 12.05 2.89
CA LEU A 76 3.13 10.62 3.00
C LEU A 76 1.70 10.35 3.47
N ARG A 77 1.13 11.18 4.35
CA ARG A 77 -0.29 11.07 4.71
C ARG A 77 -1.21 11.16 3.49
N ARG A 78 -0.96 12.10 2.57
CA ARG A 78 -1.72 12.20 1.31
C ARG A 78 -1.54 10.98 0.43
N MET A 79 -0.33 10.44 0.33
CA MET A 79 -0.05 9.22 -0.43
C MET A 79 -0.78 8.01 0.17
N ALA A 80 -0.74 7.85 1.49
CA ALA A 80 -1.45 6.81 2.23
C ALA A 80 -2.97 6.89 2.03
N THR A 81 -3.55 8.10 2.02
CA THR A 81 -4.98 8.28 1.71
C THR A 81 -5.32 7.80 0.29
N VAL A 82 -4.49 8.14 -0.70
CA VAL A 82 -4.71 7.69 -2.09
C VAL A 82 -4.58 6.18 -2.19
N GLN A 83 -3.58 5.57 -1.56
CA GLN A 83 -3.42 4.13 -1.55
C GLN A 83 -4.59 3.43 -0.88
N GLY A 84 -5.03 3.90 0.29
CA GLY A 84 -6.18 3.33 1.00
C GLY A 84 -7.46 3.41 0.17
N LEU A 85 -7.71 4.53 -0.52
CA LEU A 85 -8.85 4.68 -1.43
C LEU A 85 -8.78 3.69 -2.61
N ILE A 86 -7.61 3.55 -3.23
CA ILE A 86 -7.39 2.59 -4.32
C ILE A 86 -7.61 1.16 -3.82
N GLY A 87 -7.07 0.81 -2.65
CA GLY A 87 -7.26 -0.48 -2.01
C GLY A 87 -8.74 -0.76 -1.75
N PHE A 88 -9.50 0.22 -1.26
CA PHE A 88 -10.93 0.08 -0.97
C PHE A 88 -11.73 -0.24 -2.23
N VAL A 89 -11.47 0.48 -3.32
CA VAL A 89 -12.09 0.24 -4.62
C VAL A 89 -11.73 -1.15 -5.15
N PHE A 90 -10.45 -1.54 -5.08
CA PHE A 90 -10.01 -2.87 -5.50
C PHE A 90 -10.72 -3.99 -4.74
N ASN A 91 -10.75 -3.92 -3.41
CA ASN A 91 -11.41 -4.93 -2.58
C ASN A 91 -12.92 -4.99 -2.86
N THR A 92 -13.56 -3.85 -3.09
CA THR A 92 -14.99 -3.77 -3.42
C THR A 92 -15.29 -4.40 -4.78
N VAL A 93 -14.46 -4.14 -5.80
CA VAL A 93 -14.59 -4.76 -7.13
C VAL A 93 -14.38 -6.27 -7.06
N ILE A 94 -13.34 -6.73 -6.34
CA ILE A 94 -13.08 -8.17 -6.14
C ILE A 94 -14.29 -8.84 -5.47
N LEU A 95 -14.86 -8.22 -4.44
CA LEU A 95 -16.06 -8.72 -3.76
C LEU A 95 -17.26 -8.80 -4.72
N ALA A 96 -17.52 -7.74 -5.48
CA ALA A 96 -18.63 -7.69 -6.42
C ALA A 96 -18.50 -8.76 -7.52
N LEU A 97 -17.30 -8.93 -8.08
CA LEU A 97 -17.01 -9.98 -9.07
C LEU A 97 -17.17 -11.37 -8.46
N SER A 98 -16.71 -11.59 -7.22
CA SER A 98 -16.86 -12.87 -6.53
C SER A 98 -18.33 -13.23 -6.34
N VAL A 99 -19.17 -12.27 -5.93
CA VAL A 99 -20.63 -12.46 -5.82
C VAL A 99 -21.26 -12.76 -7.18
N ASN A 100 -20.88 -12.01 -8.23
CA ASN A 100 -21.40 -12.22 -9.57
C ASN A 100 -21.09 -13.62 -10.12
N ILE A 101 -19.86 -14.10 -9.90
CA ILE A 101 -19.43 -15.44 -10.28
C ILE A 101 -20.20 -16.51 -9.49
N ALA A 102 -20.33 -16.34 -8.17
CA ALA A 102 -21.08 -17.27 -7.33
C ALA A 102 -22.55 -17.36 -7.72
N ALA A 103 -23.19 -16.22 -8.03
CA ALA A 103 -24.57 -16.16 -8.48
C ALA A 103 -24.78 -16.79 -9.87
N GLY A 104 -23.78 -16.75 -10.75
CA GLY A 104 -23.84 -17.37 -12.08
C GLY A 104 -23.47 -18.86 -12.12
N LEU A 105 -22.99 -19.42 -11.00
CA LEU A 105 -22.69 -20.85 -10.82
C LEU A 105 -23.88 -21.63 -10.23
N ILE A 106 -24.83 -20.93 -9.61
CA ILE A 106 -26.10 -21.47 -9.09
C ILE A 106 -27.16 -21.34 -10.19
#